data_AF-A0A1M4YBA4-F1
#
_entry.id   AF-A0A1M4YBA4-F1
#
_cell.length_a   1.000
_cell.length_b   1.000
_cell.length_c   1.000
_cell.angle_alpha   90.00
_cell.angle_beta   90.00
_cell.angle_gamma   90.00
#
_symmetry.space_group_name_H-M   'P 1'
#
loop_
_entity.id
_entity.type
_entity.pdbx_description
1 polymer ?
#
loop_
_entity_poly.entity_id
_entity_poly.type
_entity_poly.pdbx_seq_one_letter_code
_entity_poly.pdbx_strand_id
1 'polypeptide(L)'
;MLWIITDTHIGHKNIIQYCGRPENFGSLVCRNWKKCVAPEDTVIHLGDVAWGDENLQRLTGLPGHKILVRGNHDTKSSLGYMEKGFELVTESITMNIDGMSVLFSHKPIFGHTEDINIHGHQHDLHFEDGMRLYLPMSLEHMDYKPVAVDYDFVHTLKKWVGAWKSRGWVPSVWDVIEFCQNGIGEPLERDYFGTKANRELSPLEIEIDDENSIVIPEEDVYDISRNDNILAVSFRRTPERSDYLKKKSGRALYRIGVGDSKYYIGEYRIREEKKKNDALPADTIFAWMSIYEF
;
A
#
# COMPACT_ATOMS: atom_id res chain seq x y z
N MET A 1 18.68 -0.32 16.88
CA MET A 1 17.58 -1.09 16.24
C MET A 1 16.91 -0.22 15.18
N LEU A 2 16.34 -0.83 14.14
CA LEU A 2 15.50 -0.13 13.17
C LEU A 2 14.01 -0.40 13.48
N TRP A 3 13.18 0.64 13.43
CA TRP A 3 11.75 0.57 13.66
C TRP A 3 10.97 1.22 12.52
N ILE A 4 9.75 0.77 12.30
CA ILE A 4 8.81 1.31 11.30
C ILE A 4 7.52 1.74 12.00
N ILE A 5 6.98 2.88 11.62
CA ILE A 5 5.64 3.34 12.00
C ILE A 5 5.03 4.14 10.85
N THR A 6 3.71 4.24 10.80
CA THR A 6 3.01 4.96 9.76
C THR A 6 1.78 5.68 10.29
N ASP A 7 1.31 6.69 9.55
CA ASP A 7 -0.01 7.28 9.69
C ASP A 7 -0.37 7.65 11.13
N THR A 8 0.57 8.24 11.88
CA THR A 8 0.32 8.56 13.28
C THR A 8 -0.76 9.61 13.43
N HIS A 9 -0.93 10.51 12.46
CA HIS A 9 -1.96 11.56 12.43
C HIS A 9 -2.16 12.25 13.79
N ILE A 10 -1.10 12.48 14.58
CA ILE A 10 -1.24 13.00 15.94
C ILE A 10 -1.91 14.37 15.86
N GLY A 11 -3.04 14.53 16.56
CA GLY A 11 -3.83 15.77 16.56
C GLY A 11 -4.92 15.85 15.49
N HIS A 12 -5.05 14.86 14.60
CA HIS A 12 -6.14 14.81 13.63
C HIS A 12 -7.42 14.26 14.29
N LYS A 13 -8.38 15.12 14.62
CA LYS A 13 -9.60 14.67 15.32
C LYS A 13 -10.51 13.79 14.46
N ASN A 14 -10.58 14.03 13.15
CA ASN A 14 -11.51 13.30 12.30
C ASN A 14 -11.07 11.84 12.06
N ILE A 15 -9.77 11.53 12.18
CA ILE A 15 -9.25 10.17 12.01
C ILE A 15 -9.82 9.17 13.03
N ILE A 16 -10.29 9.66 14.19
CA ILE A 16 -10.96 8.86 15.22
C ILE A 16 -12.21 8.21 14.62
N GLN A 17 -13.07 9.02 13.99
CA GLN A 17 -14.29 8.53 13.38
C GLN A 17 -14.00 7.75 12.11
N TYR A 18 -13.09 8.26 11.28
CA TYR A 18 -12.76 7.61 10.01
C TYR A 18 -12.19 6.23 10.22
N CYS A 19 -11.24 6.02 11.13
CA CYS A 19 -10.50 4.77 11.30
C CYS A 19 -10.88 3.99 12.57
N GLY A 20 -11.86 4.45 13.35
CA GLY A 20 -12.24 3.82 14.61
C GLY A 20 -11.15 3.90 15.69
N ARG A 21 -10.23 4.87 15.61
CA ARG A 21 -9.17 5.03 16.62
C ARG A 21 -9.76 5.43 17.97
N PRO A 22 -9.17 5.02 19.10
CA PRO A 22 -9.58 5.54 20.40
C PRO A 22 -9.27 7.04 20.50
N GLU A 23 -10.09 7.81 21.23
CA GLU A 23 -9.91 9.27 21.34
C GLU A 23 -8.52 9.68 21.83
N ASN A 24 -7.88 8.83 22.64
CA ASN A 24 -6.55 9.05 23.18
C ASN A 24 -5.42 8.45 22.32
N PHE A 25 -5.66 8.06 21.06
CA PHE A 25 -4.67 7.37 20.20
C PHE A 25 -3.31 8.07 20.16
N GLY A 26 -3.26 9.41 20.06
CA GLY A 26 -1.99 10.14 20.05
C GLY A 26 -1.18 9.95 21.34
N SER A 27 -1.86 9.81 22.48
CA SER A 27 -1.22 9.46 23.76
C SER A 27 -0.83 7.99 23.85
N LEU A 28 -1.60 7.08 23.23
CA LEU A 28 -1.21 5.68 23.08
C LEU A 28 0.09 5.57 22.28
N VAL A 29 0.16 6.21 21.11
CA VAL A 29 1.36 6.25 20.24
C VAL A 29 2.57 6.73 21.02
N CYS A 30 2.50 7.91 21.64
CA CYS A 30 3.64 8.45 22.39
C CYS A 30 4.08 7.54 23.53
N ARG A 31 3.13 6.92 24.25
CA ARG A 31 3.43 6.04 25.37
C ARG A 31 4.06 4.74 24.90
N ASN A 32 3.53 4.12 23.86
CA ASN A 32 4.01 2.85 23.35
C ASN A 32 5.36 3.01 22.65
N TRP A 33 5.55 4.09 21.88
CA TRP A 33 6.85 4.45 21.30
C TRP A 33 7.95 4.55 22.38
N LYS A 34 7.69 5.28 23.47
CA LYS A 34 8.67 5.42 24.58
C LYS A 34 9.00 4.10 25.29
N LYS A 35 8.17 3.07 25.15
CA LYS A 35 8.42 1.75 25.75
C LYS A 35 9.32 0.87 24.88
N CYS A 36 9.33 1.07 23.57
CA CYS A 36 10.06 0.20 22.64
C CYS A 36 11.31 0.83 22.03
N VAL A 37 11.29 2.14 21.73
CA VAL A 37 12.38 2.80 21.02
C VAL A 37 13.38 3.42 21.99
N ALA A 38 14.66 3.03 21.85
CA ALA A 38 15.77 3.65 22.57
C ALA A 38 16.27 4.92 21.87
N PRO A 39 16.93 5.86 22.57
CA PRO A 39 17.46 7.10 21.97
C PRO A 39 18.35 6.88 20.74
N GLU A 40 19.14 5.82 20.72
CA GLU A 40 20.09 5.44 19.66
C GLU A 40 19.46 4.64 18.51
N ASP A 41 18.19 4.27 18.62
CA ASP A 41 17.48 3.56 17.56
C ASP A 41 17.13 4.48 16.39
N THR A 42 16.84 3.90 15.23
CA THR A 42 16.32 4.63 14.06
C THR A 42 14.87 4.26 13.83
N VAL A 43 14.02 5.25 13.56
CA VAL A 43 12.61 5.06 13.22
C VAL A 43 12.32 5.65 11.84
N ILE A 44 11.85 4.81 10.92
CA ILE A 44 11.28 5.23 9.64
C ILE A 44 9.79 5.48 9.85
N HIS A 45 9.35 6.71 9.62
CA HIS A 45 7.95 7.11 9.61
C HIS A 45 7.44 7.14 8.16
N LEU A 46 6.46 6.30 7.82
CA LEU A 46 5.88 6.20 6.48
C LEU A 46 4.74 7.20 6.25
N GLY A 47 4.98 8.47 6.61
CA GLY A 47 4.10 9.58 6.24
C GLY A 47 2.93 9.84 7.19
N ASP A 48 2.28 10.98 6.97
CA ASP A 48 1.11 11.49 7.68
C ASP A 48 1.31 11.54 9.20
N VAL A 49 2.33 12.31 9.58
CA VAL A 49 2.90 12.33 10.93
C VAL A 49 1.93 12.98 11.93
N ALA A 50 1.59 14.25 11.73
CA ALA A 50 0.88 15.04 12.73
C ALA A 50 0.17 16.26 12.15
N TRP A 51 -0.90 16.68 12.82
CA TRP A 51 -1.64 17.90 12.53
C TRP A 51 -1.17 19.05 13.42
N GLY A 52 -0.54 20.03 12.80
CA GLY A 52 -0.05 21.23 13.47
C GLY A 52 1.32 21.04 14.15
N ASP A 53 2.01 22.16 14.34
CA ASP A 53 3.40 22.18 14.81
C ASP A 53 3.61 21.62 16.21
N GLU A 54 2.64 21.83 17.11
CA GLU A 54 2.70 21.32 18.48
C GLU A 54 2.72 19.78 18.51
N ASN A 55 1.84 19.15 17.74
CA ASN A 55 1.76 17.69 17.66
C ASN A 55 2.96 17.10 16.93
N LEU A 56 3.45 17.78 15.89
CA LEU A 56 4.68 17.41 15.21
C LEU A 56 5.87 17.43 16.18
N GLN A 57 6.03 18.52 16.95
CA GLN A 57 7.08 18.65 17.95
C GLN A 57 6.98 17.57 19.05
N ARG A 58 5.74 17.22 19.44
CA ARG A 58 5.48 16.15 20.40
C ARG A 58 5.98 14.80 19.90
N LEU A 59 5.80 14.49 18.61
CA LEU A 59 6.28 13.24 18.01
C LEU A 59 7.80 13.27 17.82
N THR A 60 8.35 14.36 17.29
CA THR A 60 9.79 14.46 17.04
C THR A 60 10.62 14.48 18.32
N GLY A 61 10.04 14.90 19.44
CA GLY A 61 10.63 14.80 20.78
C GLY A 61 10.62 13.41 21.42
N LEU A 62 10.04 12.38 20.78
CA LEU A 62 10.11 10.99 21.25
C LEU A 62 11.52 10.41 21.04
N PRO A 63 11.91 9.30 21.71
CA PRO A 63 13.21 8.66 21.49
C PRO A 63 13.46 8.19 20.04
N GLY A 64 14.73 8.07 19.66
CA GLY A 64 15.19 7.56 18.37
C GLY A 64 15.48 8.64 17.34
N HIS A 65 16.41 8.35 16.44
CA HIS A 65 16.72 9.07 15.22
C HIS A 65 15.60 8.89 14.20
N LYS A 66 15.07 9.97 13.61
CA LYS A 66 13.81 9.90 12.84
C LYS A 66 14.05 10.18 11.36
N ILE A 67 13.55 9.29 10.52
CA ILE A 67 13.51 9.44 9.08
C ILE A 67 12.05 9.56 8.65
N LEU A 68 11.72 10.58 7.88
CA LEU A 68 10.39 10.77 7.31
C LEU A 68 10.38 10.36 5.84
N VAL A 69 9.55 9.38 5.51
CA VAL A 69 9.04 9.17 4.16
C VAL A 69 7.72 9.91 4.07
N ARG A 70 7.65 11.00 3.30
CA ARG A 70 6.53 11.95 3.35
C ARG A 70 5.23 11.33 2.87
N GLY A 71 4.15 11.62 3.58
CA GLY A 71 2.79 11.35 3.15
C GLY A 71 2.10 12.54 2.49
N ASN A 72 0.89 12.33 1.96
CA ASN A 72 0.15 13.40 1.28
C ASN A 72 -0.34 14.50 2.22
N HIS A 73 -0.46 14.24 3.51
CA HIS A 73 -0.77 15.26 4.50
C HIS A 73 0.48 15.93 5.09
N ASP A 74 1.67 15.47 4.71
CA ASP A 74 2.93 16.07 5.14
C ASP A 74 3.33 17.27 4.27
N THR A 75 2.66 18.40 4.47
CA THR A 75 2.71 19.57 3.58
C THR A 75 3.92 20.51 3.78
N LYS A 76 4.72 20.35 4.84
CA LYS A 76 5.89 21.23 5.06
C LYS A 76 7.03 20.92 4.08
N SER A 77 7.95 21.85 3.90
CA SER A 77 9.19 21.58 3.16
C SER A 77 10.06 20.56 3.91
N SER A 78 10.96 19.87 3.20
CA SER A 78 11.91 18.94 3.83
C SER A 78 12.72 19.64 4.93
N LEU A 79 13.18 20.87 4.70
CA LEU A 79 13.87 21.67 5.71
C LEU A 79 12.97 21.94 6.94
N GLY A 80 11.70 22.28 6.72
CA GLY A 80 10.75 22.52 7.81
C GLY A 80 10.48 21.28 8.67
N TYR A 81 10.54 20.08 8.12
CA TYR A 81 10.49 18.84 8.89
C TYR A 81 11.81 18.56 9.62
N MET A 82 12.94 18.84 8.97
CA MET A 82 14.26 18.65 9.59
C MET A 82 14.47 19.58 10.79
N GLU A 83 14.05 20.84 10.68
CA GLU A 83 14.06 21.81 11.79
C GLU A 83 13.23 21.36 12.99
N LYS A 84 12.23 20.49 12.78
CA LYS A 84 11.41 19.92 13.87
C LYS A 84 12.04 18.68 14.50
N GLY A 85 13.12 18.13 13.94
CA GLY A 85 13.87 17.01 14.52
C GLY A 85 13.86 15.72 13.69
N PHE A 86 13.43 15.76 12.43
CA PHE A 86 13.73 14.67 11.48
C PHE A 86 15.15 14.82 10.94
N GLU A 87 15.88 13.72 10.82
CA GLU A 87 17.26 13.73 10.31
C GLU A 87 17.33 13.58 8.79
N LEU A 88 16.32 12.92 8.22
CA LEU A 88 16.16 12.75 6.78
C LEU A 88 14.68 12.84 6.44
N VAL A 89 14.38 13.51 5.32
CA VAL A 89 13.03 13.66 4.77
C VAL A 89 13.10 13.36 3.28
N THR A 90 12.31 12.39 2.82
CA THR A 90 12.33 11.88 1.45
C THR A 90 10.94 11.41 1.02
N GLU A 91 10.74 11.16 -0.26
CA GLU A 91 9.47 10.64 -0.81
C GLU A 91 9.42 9.10 -0.80
N SER A 92 10.58 8.44 -0.79
CA SER A 92 10.72 6.99 -0.63
C SER A 92 12.14 6.63 -0.20
N ILE A 93 12.34 5.41 0.30
CA ILE A 93 13.64 4.84 0.65
C ILE A 93 13.71 3.43 0.11
N THR A 94 14.83 3.05 -0.51
CA THR A 94 15.13 1.66 -0.80
C THR A 94 16.32 1.21 0.04
N MET A 95 16.20 0.09 0.74
CA MET A 95 17.26 -0.48 1.57
C MET A 95 17.53 -1.92 1.16
N ASN A 96 18.81 -2.32 1.20
CA ASN A 96 19.15 -3.73 1.19
C ASN A 96 19.06 -4.27 2.62
N ILE A 97 18.10 -5.16 2.88
CA ILE A 97 17.92 -5.80 4.18
C ILE A 97 18.14 -7.30 3.99
N ASP A 98 19.28 -7.78 4.49
CA ASP A 98 19.65 -9.20 4.47
C ASP A 98 19.57 -9.82 3.06
N GLY A 99 20.03 -9.07 2.06
CA GLY A 99 20.02 -9.46 0.65
C GLY A 99 18.72 -9.18 -0.11
N MET A 100 17.67 -8.70 0.57
CA MET A 100 16.42 -8.28 -0.07
C MET A 100 16.45 -6.78 -0.37
N SER A 101 15.95 -6.40 -1.54
CA SER A 101 15.67 -4.99 -1.85
C SER A 101 14.29 -4.62 -1.29
N VAL A 102 14.24 -3.77 -0.27
CA VAL A 102 13.00 -3.36 0.42
C VAL A 102 12.71 -1.89 0.12
N LEU A 103 11.53 -1.62 -0.45
CA LEU A 103 11.05 -0.28 -0.76
C LEU A 103 10.11 0.22 0.35
N PHE A 104 10.43 1.37 0.92
CA PHE A 104 9.60 2.10 1.87
C PHE A 104 8.98 3.32 1.18
N SER A 105 7.66 3.43 1.24
CA SER A 105 6.88 4.55 0.69
C SER A 105 5.71 4.86 1.61
N HIS A 106 5.10 6.04 1.51
CA HIS A 106 3.83 6.30 2.20
C HIS A 106 2.68 5.63 1.45
N LYS A 107 2.50 5.98 0.16
CA LYS A 107 1.57 5.30 -0.74
C LYS A 107 2.20 4.04 -1.33
N PRO A 108 1.44 3.00 -1.66
CA PRO A 108 1.97 1.86 -2.41
C PRO A 108 2.50 2.32 -3.77
N ILE A 109 3.62 1.72 -4.18
CA ILE A 109 4.22 1.95 -5.49
C ILE A 109 3.83 0.78 -6.38
N PHE A 110 2.79 1.01 -7.18
CA PHE A 110 2.30 0.04 -8.16
C PHE A 110 3.39 -0.32 -9.19
N GLY A 111 3.57 -1.62 -9.42
CA GLY A 111 4.57 -2.11 -10.37
C GLY A 111 6.02 -1.86 -9.98
N HIS A 112 6.31 -1.68 -8.68
CA HIS A 112 7.67 -1.53 -8.17
C HIS A 112 8.60 -2.68 -8.60
N THR A 113 9.92 -2.43 -8.53
CA THR A 113 10.93 -3.37 -9.05
C THR A 113 11.65 -4.15 -7.95
N GLU A 114 11.47 -3.72 -6.71
CA GLU A 114 12.08 -4.24 -5.50
C GLU A 114 11.43 -5.57 -5.08
N ASP A 115 12.02 -6.24 -4.09
CA ASP A 115 11.53 -7.54 -3.65
C ASP A 115 10.22 -7.43 -2.87
N ILE A 116 10.02 -6.31 -2.18
CA ILE A 116 8.80 -5.99 -1.43
C ILE A 116 8.67 -4.47 -1.24
N ASN A 117 7.43 -3.95 -1.28
CA ASN A 117 7.11 -2.59 -0.89
C ASN A 117 6.34 -2.56 0.45
N ILE A 118 6.94 -1.95 1.47
CA ILE A 118 6.33 -1.67 2.77
C ILE A 118 5.78 -0.24 2.72
N HIS A 119 4.48 -0.08 2.98
CA HIS A 119 3.81 1.22 2.86
C HIS A 119 2.73 1.44 3.92
N GLY A 120 2.25 2.68 4.04
CA GLY A 120 1.17 3.10 4.93
C GLY A 120 -0.07 3.51 4.15
N HIS A 121 -0.62 4.69 4.46
CA HIS A 121 -1.63 5.49 3.74
C HIS A 121 -3.08 5.01 3.86
N GLN A 122 -3.38 3.74 3.62
CA GLN A 122 -4.79 3.31 3.48
C GLN A 122 -5.51 3.07 4.81
N HIS A 123 -4.79 2.97 5.92
CA HIS A 123 -5.36 2.69 7.25
C HIS A 123 -6.11 1.34 7.37
N ASP A 124 -5.85 0.41 6.46
CA ASP A 124 -6.41 -0.94 6.43
C ASP A 124 -5.39 -1.94 5.87
N LEU A 125 -5.67 -3.23 6.03
CA LEU A 125 -4.84 -4.32 5.53
C LEU A 125 -5.45 -4.91 4.26
N HIS A 126 -5.13 -4.34 3.10
CA HIS A 126 -5.70 -4.74 1.80
C HIS A 126 -4.63 -5.32 0.86
N PHE A 127 -5.08 -5.84 -0.28
CA PHE A 127 -4.21 -6.28 -1.36
C PHE A 127 -4.03 -5.19 -2.40
N GLU A 128 -2.79 -4.84 -2.72
CA GLU A 128 -2.45 -3.80 -3.69
C GLU A 128 -2.51 -4.29 -5.13
N ASP A 129 -1.63 -5.21 -5.54
CA ASP A 129 -1.78 -5.99 -6.76
C ASP A 129 -1.21 -7.39 -6.53
N GLY A 130 -1.83 -8.43 -7.09
CA GLY A 130 -1.35 -9.81 -6.95
C GLY A 130 -0.03 -10.10 -7.67
N MET A 131 0.65 -9.07 -8.21
CA MET A 131 1.85 -9.22 -9.03
C MET A 131 3.13 -8.91 -8.30
N ARG A 132 3.05 -8.24 -7.16
CA ARG A 132 4.20 -7.86 -6.37
C ARG A 132 3.91 -8.12 -4.91
N LEU A 133 4.97 -8.11 -4.12
CA LEU A 133 4.83 -8.22 -2.68
C LEU A 133 4.68 -6.83 -2.09
N TYR A 134 3.56 -6.67 -1.39
CA TYR A 134 3.26 -5.49 -0.59
C TYR A 134 3.11 -5.91 0.87
N LEU A 135 3.56 -5.03 1.76
CA LEU A 135 3.24 -5.09 3.17
C LEU A 135 2.55 -3.76 3.54
N PRO A 136 1.20 -3.73 3.52
CA PRO A 136 0.46 -2.60 4.04
C PRO A 136 0.64 -2.56 5.57
N MET A 137 1.01 -1.39 6.07
CA MET A 137 1.10 -1.09 7.48
C MET A 137 -0.09 -0.21 7.84
N SER A 138 -0.79 -0.54 8.91
CA SER A 138 -1.85 0.29 9.48
C SER A 138 -1.59 0.46 10.96
N LEU A 139 -1.54 1.71 11.43
CA LEU A 139 -1.28 2.02 12.83
C LEU A 139 -2.27 1.32 13.79
N GLU A 140 -3.51 1.17 13.34
CA GLU A 140 -4.59 0.47 14.03
C GLU A 140 -4.23 -0.99 14.30
N HIS A 141 -3.59 -1.66 13.33
CA HIS A 141 -3.09 -3.03 13.43
C HIS A 141 -1.69 -3.14 14.04
N MET A 142 -1.05 -2.02 14.33
CA MET A 142 0.27 -1.96 14.97
C MET A 142 0.19 -1.71 16.48
N ASP A 143 -0.97 -1.83 17.14
CA ASP A 143 -1.14 -1.50 18.58
C ASP A 143 -0.77 -0.04 18.91
N TYR A 144 -0.87 0.83 17.91
CA TYR A 144 -0.36 2.19 18.01
C TYR A 144 1.11 2.24 18.49
N LYS A 145 1.97 1.33 18.01
CA LYS A 145 3.41 1.30 18.37
C LYS A 145 4.32 1.06 17.17
N PRO A 146 5.57 1.56 17.21
CA PRO A 146 6.58 1.19 16.21
C PRO A 146 6.83 -0.32 16.21
N VAL A 147 6.95 -0.90 15.01
CA VAL A 147 7.30 -2.31 14.77
C VAL A 147 8.80 -2.43 14.54
N ALA A 148 9.44 -3.38 15.22
CA ALA A 148 10.87 -3.63 15.07
C ALA A 148 11.16 -4.34 13.75
N VAL A 149 12.21 -3.91 13.06
CA VAL A 149 12.81 -4.65 11.93
C VAL A 149 13.86 -5.59 12.51
N ASP A 150 13.39 -6.55 13.31
CA ASP A 150 14.22 -7.53 13.99
C ASP A 150 14.40 -8.83 13.17
N TYR A 151 14.98 -9.86 13.79
CA TYR A 151 15.20 -11.14 13.13
C TYR A 151 13.91 -11.79 12.62
N ASP A 152 12.85 -11.81 13.42
CA ASP A 152 11.60 -12.48 13.06
C ASP A 152 10.88 -11.72 11.95
N PHE A 153 10.95 -10.39 11.98
CA PHE A 153 10.48 -9.52 10.90
C PHE A 153 11.19 -9.86 9.58
N VAL A 154 12.52 -9.80 9.58
CA VAL A 154 13.33 -10.03 8.37
C VAL A 154 13.20 -11.46 7.87
N HIS A 155 13.16 -12.45 8.76
CA HIS A 155 13.01 -13.86 8.40
C HIS A 155 11.66 -14.14 7.74
N THR A 156 10.59 -13.52 8.22
CA THR A 156 9.26 -13.66 7.61
C THR A 156 9.22 -13.03 6.23
N LEU A 157 9.75 -11.81 6.08
CA LEU A 157 9.86 -11.18 4.75
C LEU A 157 10.64 -12.04 3.77
N LYS A 158 11.76 -12.65 4.21
CA LYS A 158 12.53 -13.58 3.38
C LYS A 158 11.71 -14.77 2.90
N LYS A 159 10.87 -15.35 3.77
CA LYS A 159 9.99 -16.46 3.39
C LYS A 159 8.98 -16.01 2.33
N TRP A 160 8.34 -14.86 2.52
CA TRP A 160 7.39 -14.32 1.55
C TRP A 160 8.05 -14.02 0.21
N VAL A 161 9.19 -13.31 0.22
CA VAL A 161 9.99 -13.03 -0.98
C VAL A 161 10.42 -14.30 -1.69
N GLY A 162 10.87 -15.33 -0.95
CA GLY A 162 11.24 -16.62 -1.52
C GLY A 162 10.05 -17.37 -2.12
N ALA A 163 8.90 -17.38 -1.44
CA ALA A 163 7.68 -18.02 -1.90
C ALA A 163 7.10 -17.32 -3.14
N TRP A 164 7.14 -15.99 -3.18
CA TRP A 164 6.81 -15.19 -4.35
C TRP A 164 7.72 -15.52 -5.53
N LYS A 165 9.04 -15.44 -5.37
CA LYS A 165 10.00 -15.69 -6.45
C LYS A 165 9.96 -17.12 -7.00
N SER A 166 9.59 -18.11 -6.18
CA SER A 166 9.61 -19.53 -6.57
C SER A 166 8.29 -20.05 -7.14
N ARG A 167 7.15 -19.59 -6.61
CA ARG A 167 5.83 -20.12 -6.96
C ARG A 167 4.75 -19.04 -7.03
N GLY A 168 5.13 -17.76 -6.94
CA GLY A 168 4.19 -16.67 -7.06
C GLY A 168 3.24 -16.47 -5.89
N TRP A 169 3.55 -17.08 -4.76
CA TRP A 169 2.68 -16.96 -3.60
C TRP A 169 2.83 -15.58 -2.97
N VAL A 170 1.70 -14.92 -2.69
CA VAL A 170 1.61 -13.67 -1.93
C VAL A 170 0.94 -13.94 -0.58
N PRO A 171 1.31 -13.20 0.49
CA PRO A 171 0.64 -13.33 1.78
C PRO A 171 -0.84 -12.95 1.69
N SER A 172 -1.69 -13.66 2.43
CA SER A 172 -3.07 -13.26 2.64
C SER A 172 -3.19 -12.09 3.61
N VAL A 173 -4.34 -11.40 3.63
CA VAL A 173 -4.64 -10.40 4.68
C VAL A 173 -4.48 -11.01 6.07
N TRP A 174 -4.85 -12.28 6.26
CA TRP A 174 -4.62 -13.00 7.52
C TRP A 174 -3.14 -13.21 7.82
N ASP A 175 -2.31 -13.57 6.82
CA ASP A 175 -0.86 -13.66 7.01
C ASP A 175 -0.26 -12.30 7.41
N VAL A 176 -0.77 -11.20 6.86
CA VAL A 176 -0.35 -9.83 7.22
C VAL A 176 -0.80 -9.46 8.63
N ILE A 177 -2.04 -9.77 9.01
CA ILE A 177 -2.56 -9.59 10.38
C ILE A 177 -1.71 -10.38 11.37
N GLU A 178 -1.44 -11.65 11.06
CA GLU A 178 -0.61 -12.53 11.89
C GLU A 178 0.82 -12.01 12.00
N PHE A 179 1.37 -11.45 10.93
CA PHE A 179 2.72 -10.91 10.93
C PHE A 179 2.86 -9.60 11.71
N CYS A 180 1.87 -8.72 11.61
CA CYS A 180 1.83 -7.46 12.34
C CYS A 180 1.35 -7.63 13.80
N GLN A 181 1.30 -8.88 14.33
CA GLN A 181 0.80 -9.28 15.65
C GLN A 181 1.46 -8.56 16.83
N ASN A 182 0.94 -7.38 17.09
CA ASN A 182 0.72 -6.86 18.42
C ASN A 182 -0.51 -5.94 18.49
N GLY A 183 -1.07 -5.48 17.37
CA GLY A 183 -2.32 -4.72 17.34
C GLY A 183 -3.52 -5.62 17.61
N ILE A 184 -4.19 -5.35 18.72
CA ILE A 184 -5.43 -6.04 19.09
C ILE A 184 -6.55 -5.56 18.16
N GLY A 185 -7.19 -6.51 17.48
CA GLY A 185 -8.47 -6.33 16.78
C GLY A 185 -8.74 -7.49 15.84
N GLU A 186 -9.97 -8.01 15.83
CA GLU A 186 -10.41 -8.72 14.62
C GLU A 186 -10.38 -7.71 13.46
N PRO A 187 -9.98 -8.13 12.24
CA PRO A 187 -10.07 -7.26 11.07
C PRO A 187 -11.45 -6.62 10.97
N LEU A 188 -11.46 -5.31 10.73
CA LEU A 188 -12.64 -4.50 10.55
C LEU A 188 -13.18 -4.73 9.13
N GLU A 189 -14.46 -4.42 8.90
CA GLU A 189 -15.08 -4.54 7.56
C GLU A 189 -14.26 -3.83 6.46
N ARG A 190 -13.64 -2.70 6.80
CA ARG A 190 -12.72 -1.95 5.91
C ARG A 190 -11.48 -2.74 5.47
N ASP A 191 -10.94 -3.63 6.30
CA ASP A 191 -9.80 -4.47 5.95
C ASP A 191 -10.15 -5.48 4.85
N TYR A 192 -11.46 -5.70 4.64
CA TYR A 192 -11.98 -6.53 3.56
C TYR A 192 -12.37 -5.74 2.31
N PHE A 193 -12.51 -4.42 2.38
CA PHE A 193 -12.74 -3.59 1.21
C PHE A 193 -11.46 -3.62 0.34
N GLY A 194 -11.57 -4.20 -0.86
CA GLY A 194 -10.43 -4.50 -1.74
C GLY A 194 -9.99 -5.97 -1.74
N THR A 195 -10.54 -6.82 -0.86
CA THR A 195 -10.29 -8.27 -0.87
C THR A 195 -11.20 -9.02 -1.86
N LYS A 196 -10.77 -10.21 -2.30
CA LYS A 196 -11.50 -11.10 -3.24
C LYS A 196 -12.95 -11.40 -2.86
N ALA A 197 -13.33 -11.27 -1.59
CA ALA A 197 -14.60 -11.81 -1.07
C ALA A 197 -15.85 -10.97 -1.41
N ASN A 198 -15.71 -9.68 -1.75
CA ASN A 198 -16.83 -8.78 -2.04
C ASN A 198 -16.90 -8.36 -3.53
N ARG A 199 -16.34 -9.17 -4.43
CA ARG A 199 -16.28 -8.85 -5.86
C ARG A 199 -17.44 -9.50 -6.63
N GLU A 200 -18.56 -8.78 -6.81
CA GLU A 200 -19.37 -9.01 -8.02
C GLU A 200 -18.64 -8.29 -9.16
N LEU A 201 -17.86 -9.05 -9.93
CA LEU A 201 -17.11 -8.53 -11.05
C LEU A 201 -18.06 -8.31 -12.22
N SER A 202 -18.06 -7.11 -12.79
CA SER A 202 -18.61 -6.89 -14.12
C SER A 202 -17.50 -7.02 -15.16
N PRO A 203 -17.81 -7.32 -16.44
CA PRO A 203 -16.83 -7.33 -17.51
C PRO A 203 -16.04 -6.02 -17.54
N LEU A 204 -14.72 -6.11 -17.69
CA LEU A 204 -13.85 -4.95 -17.82
C LEU A 204 -13.88 -4.46 -19.26
N GLU A 205 -14.31 -3.21 -19.48
CA GLU A 205 -14.31 -2.59 -20.81
C GLU A 205 -13.16 -1.59 -20.95
N ILE A 206 -12.18 -1.91 -21.79
CA ILE A 206 -11.07 -1.02 -22.11
C ILE A 206 -11.41 -0.30 -23.40
N GLU A 207 -11.82 0.97 -23.29
CA GLU A 207 -11.94 1.87 -24.44
C GLU A 207 -10.54 2.06 -25.08
N ILE A 208 -10.45 2.17 -26.39
CA ILE A 208 -9.16 2.32 -27.09
C ILE A 208 -9.14 3.68 -27.78
N ASP A 209 -10.27 4.04 -28.36
CA ASP A 209 -10.61 5.32 -28.96
C ASP A 209 -12.15 5.45 -28.97
N ASP A 210 -12.65 6.58 -29.48
CA ASP A 210 -14.08 6.93 -29.46
C ASP A 210 -14.98 5.91 -30.16
N GLU A 211 -14.43 4.97 -30.95
CA GLU A 211 -15.19 4.00 -31.75
C GLU A 211 -14.91 2.53 -31.37
N ASN A 212 -13.85 2.25 -30.59
CA ASN A 212 -13.41 0.89 -30.31
C ASN A 212 -13.22 0.64 -28.81
N SER A 213 -13.76 -0.46 -28.31
CA SER A 213 -13.49 -0.98 -26.96
C SER A 213 -13.19 -2.48 -26.99
N ILE A 214 -12.43 -2.95 -26.00
CA ILE A 214 -12.24 -4.36 -25.71
C ILE A 214 -13.00 -4.70 -24.45
N VAL A 215 -13.89 -5.69 -24.56
CA VAL A 215 -14.52 -6.30 -23.40
C VAL A 215 -13.69 -7.50 -22.96
N ILE A 216 -13.21 -7.45 -21.72
CA ILE A 216 -12.55 -8.55 -21.03
C ILE A 216 -13.61 -9.22 -20.17
N PRO A 217 -14.02 -10.45 -20.51
CA PRO A 217 -15.05 -11.15 -19.76
C PRO A 217 -14.51 -11.57 -18.39
N GLU A 218 -15.41 -11.74 -17.43
CA GLU A 218 -15.07 -12.01 -16.02
C GLU A 218 -14.16 -13.24 -15.87
N GLU A 219 -14.39 -14.30 -16.66
CA GLU A 219 -13.60 -15.53 -16.62
C GLU A 219 -12.13 -15.36 -17.06
N ASP A 220 -11.84 -14.28 -17.78
CA ASP A 220 -10.49 -13.93 -18.21
C ASP A 220 -9.83 -12.93 -17.26
N VAL A 221 -10.55 -12.38 -16.27
CA VAL A 221 -10.00 -11.51 -15.24
C VAL A 221 -9.41 -12.37 -14.12
N TYR A 222 -8.09 -12.29 -13.94
CA TYR A 222 -7.39 -13.04 -12.91
C TYR A 222 -7.42 -12.31 -11.55
N ASP A 223 -7.33 -10.98 -11.56
CA ASP A 223 -7.36 -10.15 -10.34
C ASP A 223 -7.73 -8.70 -10.67
N ILE A 224 -8.46 -8.03 -9.75
CA ILE A 224 -8.72 -6.58 -9.79
C ILE A 224 -8.52 -6.03 -8.40
N SER A 225 -7.71 -5.00 -8.27
CA SER A 225 -7.49 -4.27 -7.04
C SER A 225 -7.68 -2.79 -7.27
N ARG A 226 -8.13 -2.08 -6.22
CA ARG A 226 -8.39 -0.65 -6.27
C ARG A 226 -7.79 0.01 -5.06
N ASN A 227 -7.17 1.17 -5.27
CA ASN A 227 -6.74 2.07 -4.21
C ASN A 227 -6.90 3.53 -4.66
N ASP A 228 -7.48 4.40 -3.83
CA ASP A 228 -7.78 5.81 -4.12
C ASP A 228 -8.37 6.01 -5.54
N ASN A 229 -7.49 6.37 -6.47
CA ASN A 229 -7.72 6.73 -7.86
C ASN A 229 -7.00 5.79 -8.81
N ILE A 230 -6.65 4.57 -8.41
CA ILE A 230 -5.96 3.58 -9.24
C ILE A 230 -6.72 2.26 -9.18
N LEU A 231 -7.03 1.70 -10.35
CA LEU A 231 -7.43 0.31 -10.54
C LEU A 231 -6.24 -0.45 -11.11
N ALA A 232 -5.79 -1.51 -10.46
CA ALA A 232 -4.91 -2.49 -11.09
C ALA A 232 -5.72 -3.71 -11.49
N VAL A 233 -5.50 -4.21 -12.70
CA VAL A 233 -6.21 -5.38 -13.23
C VAL A 233 -5.25 -6.30 -13.94
N SER A 234 -5.43 -7.60 -13.73
CA SER A 234 -4.74 -8.66 -14.43
C SER A 234 -5.73 -9.55 -15.16
N PHE A 235 -5.43 -9.89 -16.41
CA PHE A 235 -6.35 -10.66 -17.26
C PHE A 235 -5.63 -11.47 -18.33
N ARG A 236 -6.32 -12.46 -18.92
CA ARG A 236 -5.79 -13.32 -19.97
C ARG A 236 -5.45 -12.53 -21.24
N ARG A 237 -4.27 -12.81 -21.78
CA ARG A 237 -3.75 -12.37 -23.08
C ARG A 237 -4.40 -13.19 -24.19
N THR A 238 -4.91 -12.48 -25.18
CA THR A 238 -5.28 -13.05 -26.48
C THR A 238 -4.53 -12.31 -27.58
N PRO A 239 -4.34 -12.90 -28.77
CA PRO A 239 -3.72 -12.20 -29.90
C PRO A 239 -4.39 -10.85 -30.20
N GLU A 240 -5.72 -10.83 -30.17
CA GLU A 240 -6.54 -9.63 -30.31
C GLU A 240 -6.18 -8.56 -29.27
N ARG A 241 -6.24 -8.90 -27.97
CA ARG A 241 -5.88 -7.98 -26.88
C ARG A 241 -4.44 -7.50 -26.99
N SER A 242 -3.49 -8.38 -27.31
CA SER A 242 -2.09 -7.99 -27.50
C SER A 242 -1.88 -7.03 -28.66
N ASP A 243 -2.61 -7.17 -29.76
CA ASP A 243 -2.47 -6.28 -30.90
C ASP A 243 -3.00 -4.87 -30.61
N TYR A 244 -4.10 -4.77 -29.88
CA TYR A 244 -4.72 -3.51 -29.50
C TYR A 244 -3.98 -2.78 -28.38
N LEU A 245 -3.48 -3.50 -27.37
CA LEU A 245 -2.80 -2.92 -26.20
C LEU A 245 -1.33 -2.54 -26.47
N LYS A 246 -0.85 -2.64 -27.73
CA LYS A 246 0.45 -2.07 -28.18
C LYS A 246 0.53 -0.56 -27.93
N LYS A 247 -0.61 0.14 -27.92
CA LYS A 247 -0.74 1.52 -27.45
C LYS A 247 -0.65 1.49 -25.92
N LYS A 248 0.52 1.87 -25.37
CA LYS A 248 0.84 1.78 -23.92
C LYS A 248 -0.04 2.64 -22.99
N SER A 249 -1.01 3.38 -23.52
CA SER A 249 -1.94 4.22 -22.77
C SER A 249 -3.21 4.52 -23.57
N GLY A 250 -4.34 4.68 -22.89
CA GLY A 250 -5.64 5.06 -23.46
C GLY A 250 -6.66 5.37 -22.36
N ARG A 251 -7.95 5.56 -22.70
CA ARG A 251 -9.04 5.70 -21.72
C ARG A 251 -9.70 4.36 -21.51
N ALA A 252 -10.20 4.03 -20.34
CA ALA A 252 -10.95 2.80 -20.15
C ALA A 252 -12.08 2.99 -19.15
N LEU A 253 -13.14 2.20 -19.37
CA LEU A 253 -14.37 2.27 -18.62
C LEU A 253 -14.51 1.03 -17.76
N TYR A 254 -14.31 1.21 -16.46
CA TYR A 254 -14.54 0.13 -15.52
C TYR A 254 -15.92 0.26 -14.87
N ARG A 255 -16.69 -0.84 -14.90
CA ARG A 255 -17.97 -0.96 -14.19
C ARG A 255 -17.75 -1.88 -12.99
N ILE A 256 -18.04 -1.39 -11.79
CA ILE A 256 -18.12 -2.23 -10.58
C ILE A 256 -19.60 -2.28 -10.19
N GLY A 257 -20.18 -3.47 -10.12
CA GLY A 257 -21.56 -3.65 -9.70
C GLY A 257 -21.64 -4.20 -8.29
N VAL A 258 -22.20 -3.43 -7.34
CA VAL A 258 -23.10 -3.91 -6.27
C VAL A 258 -24.00 -2.73 -5.89
N GLY A 259 -25.29 -2.75 -6.26
CA GLY A 259 -26.31 -1.76 -5.83
C GLY A 259 -26.04 -0.30 -6.26
N ASP A 260 -26.92 0.28 -7.07
CA ASP A 260 -26.75 1.60 -7.69
C ASP A 260 -25.37 1.80 -8.35
N SER A 261 -25.17 1.02 -9.43
CA SER A 261 -24.12 1.09 -10.45
C SER A 261 -23.28 2.39 -10.45
N LYS A 262 -22.12 2.38 -9.80
CA LYS A 262 -21.13 3.46 -9.93
C LYS A 262 -20.22 3.19 -11.13
N TYR A 263 -20.06 4.20 -11.98
CA TYR A 263 -19.22 4.16 -13.17
C TYR A 263 -17.86 4.78 -12.84
N TYR A 264 -16.79 4.15 -13.31
CA TYR A 264 -15.44 4.68 -13.17
C TYR A 264 -14.84 4.87 -14.55
N ILE A 265 -14.58 6.12 -14.93
CA ILE A 265 -13.88 6.48 -16.17
C ILE A 265 -12.44 6.80 -15.80
N GLY A 266 -11.49 6.16 -16.45
CA GLY A 266 -10.07 6.35 -16.13
C GLY A 266 -9.15 6.41 -17.33
N GLU A 267 -7.96 6.99 -17.15
CA GLU A 267 -6.85 6.84 -18.11
C GLU A 267 -6.02 5.61 -17.70
N TYR A 268 -5.81 4.65 -18.60
CA TYR A 268 -4.95 3.51 -18.34
C TYR A 268 -3.53 3.71 -18.85
N ARG A 269 -2.60 3.08 -18.13
CA ARG A 269 -1.25 2.78 -18.60
C ARG A 269 -1.05 1.27 -18.54
N ILE A 270 -0.74 0.68 -19.70
CA ILE A 270 -0.46 -0.75 -19.79
C ILE A 270 1.04 -0.94 -19.82
N ARG A 271 1.52 -1.76 -18.88
CA ARG A 271 2.88 -2.27 -18.92
C ARG A 271 2.78 -3.77 -19.11
N GLU A 272 3.18 -4.23 -20.28
CA GLU A 272 3.48 -5.64 -20.48
C GLU A 272 4.78 -5.98 -19.71
N GLU A 273 4.67 -6.32 -18.43
CA GLU A 273 5.77 -7.01 -17.75
C GLU A 273 5.61 -8.50 -17.98
N LYS A 274 6.50 -9.07 -18.79
CA LYS A 274 6.79 -10.50 -18.76
C LYS A 274 8.06 -10.65 -17.93
N LYS A 275 7.95 -11.05 -16.66
CA LYS A 275 9.12 -11.53 -15.92
C LYS A 275 9.03 -13.05 -15.76
N LYS A 276 10.21 -13.67 -15.73
CA LYS A 276 10.40 -15.13 -15.76
C LYS A 276 9.87 -15.85 -14.51
N ASN A 277 9.40 -15.11 -13.50
CA ASN A 277 9.07 -15.58 -12.15
C ASN A 277 7.71 -15.06 -11.63
N ASP A 278 6.81 -14.59 -12.51
CA ASP A 278 5.49 -14.11 -12.07
C ASP A 278 4.58 -15.29 -11.70
N ALA A 279 3.78 -15.11 -10.64
CA ALA A 279 2.83 -16.10 -10.11
C ALA A 279 1.71 -16.54 -11.04
N LEU A 280 1.44 -15.66 -11.99
CA LEU A 280 0.26 -15.72 -12.82
C LEU A 280 0.58 -16.47 -14.11
N PRO A 281 -0.46 -17.00 -14.78
CA PRO A 281 -0.29 -17.69 -16.04
C PRO A 281 0.63 -16.93 -17.03
N ALA A 282 1.40 -17.67 -17.84
CA ALA A 282 2.33 -17.06 -18.79
C ALA A 282 1.64 -16.18 -19.85
N ASP A 283 0.31 -16.27 -19.94
CA ASP A 283 -0.57 -15.47 -20.77
C ASP A 283 -1.24 -14.32 -20.01
N THR A 284 -0.69 -13.79 -18.90
CA THR A 284 -1.30 -12.63 -18.22
C THR A 284 -0.90 -11.29 -18.85
N ILE A 285 -1.86 -10.36 -18.95
CA ILE A 285 -1.70 -8.92 -19.20
C ILE A 285 -2.00 -8.16 -17.91
N PHE A 286 -1.26 -7.08 -17.67
CA PHE A 286 -1.40 -6.22 -16.51
C PHE A 286 -1.63 -4.77 -16.92
N ALA A 287 -2.61 -4.14 -16.29
CA ALA A 287 -2.97 -2.74 -16.53
C ALA A 287 -3.18 -2.01 -15.21
N TRP A 288 -2.70 -0.76 -15.15
CA TRP A 288 -3.02 0.19 -14.08
C TRP A 288 -3.80 1.34 -14.69
N MET A 289 -4.88 1.75 -14.02
CA MET A 289 -5.84 2.68 -14.56
C MET A 289 -6.09 3.76 -13.53
N SER A 290 -5.79 5.01 -13.86
CA SER A 290 -6.16 6.14 -13.03
C SER A 290 -7.66 6.33 -13.10
N ILE A 291 -8.37 6.07 -12.01
CA ILE A 291 -9.81 6.25 -11.88
C ILE A 291 -10.11 7.72 -11.56
N TYR A 292 -11.06 8.31 -12.29
CA TYR A 292 -11.71 9.56 -11.89
C TYR A 292 -13.13 9.22 -11.44
N GLU A 293 -13.49 9.58 -10.21
CA GLU A 293 -14.88 9.45 -9.74
C GLU A 293 -15.74 10.51 -10.45
N PHE A 294 -16.88 10.10 -11.01
CA PHE A 294 -17.94 10.97 -11.54
C PHE A 294 -19.24 10.73 -10.77
#